data_AF-A0A7V5RNF7-F1
#
_entry.id   AF-A0A7V5RNF7-F1
#
_cell.length_a   1.000
_cell.length_b   1.000
_cell.length_c   1.000
_cell.angle_alpha   90.00
_cell.angle_beta   90.00
_cell.angle_gamma   90.00
#
_symmetry.space_group_name_H-M   'P 1'
#
loop_
_entity.id
_entity.type
_entity.pdbx_description
1 polymer ?
#
loop_
_entity_poly.entity_id
_entity_poly.type
_entity_poly.pdbx_seq_one_letter_code
_entity_poly.pdbx_strand_id
1 'polypeptide(L)'
;MTLRNKVKRSMLEGLRKASALTNEYTRIGRLKIDMLAIKKELEEKLLELGGRVYQLSRKEGPTALPTDNRISHLLDEIKNLDDELTRVEQELEDIKKMSE
;
A
#
# COMPACT_ATOMS: atom_id res chain seq x y z
N MET A 1 47.14 7.17 -15.52
CA MET A 1 46.09 7.71 -14.60
C MET A 1 46.72 7.99 -13.24
N THR A 2 46.64 9.22 -12.73
CA THR A 2 47.21 9.61 -11.42
C THR A 2 46.35 9.14 -10.25
N LEU A 3 46.99 8.83 -9.11
CA LEU A 3 46.35 8.38 -7.87
C LEU A 3 45.20 9.30 -7.41
N ARG A 4 45.40 10.62 -7.55
CA ARG A 4 44.40 11.67 -7.30
C ARG A 4 43.11 11.50 -8.10
N ASN A 5 43.21 11.06 -9.35
CA ASN A 5 42.04 10.85 -10.20
C ASN A 5 41.26 9.59 -9.82
N LYS A 6 41.95 8.54 -9.32
CA LYS A 6 41.28 7.35 -8.78
C LYS A 6 40.50 7.67 -7.50
N VAL A 7 41.12 8.38 -6.55
CA VAL A 7 40.45 8.79 -5.29
C VAL A 7 39.22 9.66 -5.56
N LYS A 8 39.31 10.65 -6.46
CA LYS A 8 38.16 11.48 -6.84
C LYS A 8 37.01 10.66 -7.44
N ARG A 9 37.32 9.67 -8.29
CA ARG A 9 36.30 8.81 -8.91
C ARG A 9 35.60 7.94 -7.87
N SER A 10 36.35 7.26 -7.00
CA SER A 10 35.76 6.41 -5.95
C SER A 10 34.89 7.20 -4.98
N MET A 11 35.27 8.44 -4.65
CA MET A 11 34.45 9.33 -3.81
C MET A 11 33.14 9.72 -4.52
N LEU A 12 33.20 10.10 -5.79
CA LEU A 12 32.00 10.43 -6.58
C LEU A 12 31.08 9.21 -6.75
N GLU A 13 31.64 8.02 -6.95
CA GLU A 13 30.89 6.77 -7.01
C GLU A 13 30.22 6.45 -5.67
N GLY A 14 30.92 6.65 -4.55
CA GLY A 14 30.36 6.48 -3.20
C GLY A 14 29.19 7.45 -2.93
N LEU A 15 29.34 8.72 -3.30
CA LEU A 15 28.27 9.72 -3.16
C LEU A 15 27.05 9.37 -4.01
N ARG A 16 27.26 8.90 -5.26
CA ARG A 16 26.16 8.46 -6.13
C ARG A 16 25.42 7.25 -5.56
N LYS A 17 26.14 6.25 -5.04
CA LYS A 17 25.55 5.07 -4.39
C LYS A 17 24.74 5.45 -3.15
N ALA A 18 25.30 6.31 -2.29
CA ALA A 18 24.60 6.79 -1.10
C ALA A 18 23.31 7.54 -1.47
N SER A 19 23.36 8.44 -2.46
CA SER A 19 22.19 9.17 -2.94
C SER A 19 21.11 8.25 -3.52
N ALA A 20 21.49 7.23 -4.30
CA ALA A 20 20.55 6.25 -4.84
C ALA A 20 19.84 5.47 -3.72
N LEU A 21 20.62 5.00 -2.74
CA LEU A 21 20.11 4.27 -1.59
C LEU A 21 19.16 5.14 -0.73
N THR A 22 19.49 6.41 -0.50
CA THR A 22 18.60 7.33 0.23
C THR A 22 17.27 7.56 -0.49
N ASN A 23 17.29 7.73 -1.82
CA ASN A 23 16.08 7.90 -2.62
C ASN A 23 15.19 6.65 -2.54
N GLU A 24 15.80 5.46 -2.58
CA GLU A 24 15.12 4.19 -2.47
C GLU A 24 14.46 4.01 -1.10
N TYR A 25 15.19 4.22 0.00
CA TYR A 25 14.62 4.16 1.35
C TYR A 25 13.49 5.17 1.55
N THR A 26 13.60 6.36 0.96
CA THR A 26 12.52 7.36 0.99
C THR A 26 11.28 6.84 0.28
N ARG A 27 11.43 6.20 -0.88
CA ARG A 27 10.31 5.60 -1.63
C ARG A 27 9.67 4.45 -0.84
N ILE A 28 10.47 3.54 -0.28
CA ILE A 28 9.98 2.45 0.58
C ILE A 28 9.21 3.01 1.78
N GLY A 29 9.74 4.06 2.43
CA GLY A 29 9.10 4.71 3.55
C GLY A 29 7.71 5.25 3.20
N ARG A 30 7.60 5.94 2.06
CA ARG A 30 6.30 6.44 1.55
C ARG A 30 5.31 5.31 1.29
N LEU A 31 5.71 4.29 0.54
CA LEU A 31 4.84 3.15 0.22
C LEU A 31 4.35 2.42 1.47
N LYS A 32 5.18 2.31 2.52
CA LYS A 32 4.75 1.75 3.80
C LYS A 32 3.69 2.59 4.51
N ILE A 33 3.80 3.92 4.44
CA ILE A 33 2.80 4.82 5.00
C ILE A 33 1.49 4.70 4.22
N ASP A 34 1.56 4.69 2.89
CA ASP A 34 0.39 4.53 2.02
C ASP A 34 -0.31 3.18 2.31
N MET A 35 0.46 2.10 2.41
CA MET A 35 -0.05 0.77 2.79
C MET A 35 -0.77 0.79 4.16
N LEU A 36 -0.23 1.51 5.15
CA LEU A 36 -0.86 1.62 6.47
C LEU A 36 -2.18 2.40 6.39
N ALA A 37 -2.23 3.46 5.58
CA ALA A 37 -3.45 4.24 5.37
C ALA A 37 -4.54 3.38 4.70
N ILE A 38 -4.19 2.66 3.63
CA ILE A 38 -5.12 1.76 2.91
C ILE A 38 -5.64 0.67 3.85
N LYS A 39 -4.75 0.02 4.63
CA LYS A 39 -5.15 -1.00 5.62
C LYS A 39 -6.11 -0.42 6.65
N LYS A 40 -5.87 0.81 7.11
CA LYS A 40 -6.75 1.47 8.07
C LYS A 40 -8.13 1.75 7.48
N GLU A 41 -8.18 2.22 6.25
CA GLU A 41 -9.44 2.47 5.56
C GLU A 41 -10.22 1.17 5.31
N LEU A 42 -9.53 0.09 4.91
CA LEU A 42 -10.13 -1.23 4.74
C LEU A 42 -10.78 -1.73 6.03
N GLU A 43 -10.11 -1.59 7.18
CA GLU A 43 -10.67 -1.92 8.50
C GLU A 43 -11.97 -1.16 8.78
N GLU A 44 -12.00 0.14 8.47
CA GLU A 44 -13.17 1.00 8.69
C GLU A 44 -14.34 0.56 7.80
N LYS A 45 -14.10 0.26 6.53
CA LYS A 45 -15.12 -0.23 5.59
C LYS A 45 -15.65 -1.62 5.97
N LEU A 46 -14.79 -2.52 6.41
CA LEU A 46 -15.20 -3.84 6.91
C LEU A 46 -16.05 -3.74 8.17
N LEU A 47 -15.70 -2.84 9.09
CA LEU A 47 -16.50 -2.56 10.28
C LEU A 47 -17.89 -2.01 9.90
N GLU A 48 -17.94 -1.07 8.96
CA GLU A 48 -19.20 -0.52 8.45
C GLU A 48 -20.08 -1.60 7.80
N LEU A 49 -19.48 -2.45 6.96
CA LEU A 49 -20.15 -3.57 6.31
C LEU A 49 -20.74 -4.54 7.34
N GLY A 50 -19.93 -4.97 8.32
CA GLY A 50 -20.38 -5.85 9.39
C GLY A 50 -21.53 -5.23 10.20
N GLY A 51 -21.44 -3.94 10.50
CA GLY A 51 -22.51 -3.19 11.16
C GLY A 51 -23.81 -3.16 10.35
N ARG A 52 -23.72 -2.94 9.02
CA ARG A 52 -24.89 -2.92 8.13
C ARG A 52 -25.54 -4.29 8.02
N VAL A 53 -24.75 -5.35 7.83
CA VAL A 53 -25.22 -6.74 7.77
C VAL A 53 -25.91 -7.14 9.08
N TYR A 54 -25.33 -6.80 10.22
CA TYR A 54 -25.94 -7.05 11.53
C TYR A 54 -27.29 -6.33 11.68
N GLN A 55 -27.36 -5.06 11.29
CA GLN A 55 -28.61 -4.28 11.36
C GLN A 55 -29.72 -4.88 10.48
N LEU A 56 -29.41 -5.25 9.24
CA LEU A 56 -30.38 -5.82 8.30
C LEU A 56 -30.87 -7.20 8.75
N SER A 57 -29.94 -8.08 9.13
CA SER A 57 -30.29 -9.42 9.62
C SER A 57 -31.22 -9.39 10.83
N ARG A 58 -31.09 -8.38 11.70
CA ARG A 58 -31.93 -8.21 12.88
C ARG A 58 -33.29 -7.55 12.63
N LYS A 59 -33.40 -6.62 11.69
CA LYS A 59 -34.61 -5.80 11.48
C LYS A 59 -35.50 -6.31 10.35
N GLU A 60 -34.88 -6.72 9.25
CA GLU A 60 -35.56 -7.01 7.98
C GLU A 60 -35.44 -8.49 7.57
N GLY A 61 -34.58 -9.23 8.27
CA GLY A 61 -34.30 -10.64 8.02
C GLY A 61 -33.24 -10.87 6.93
N PRO A 62 -32.78 -12.13 6.75
CA PRO A 62 -31.64 -12.45 5.88
C PRO A 62 -31.85 -12.11 4.40
N THR A 63 -33.11 -12.07 3.95
CA THR A 63 -33.49 -11.82 2.55
C THR A 63 -33.27 -10.38 2.11
N ALA A 64 -33.05 -9.43 3.03
CA ALA A 64 -32.84 -8.01 2.71
C ALA A 64 -31.39 -7.67 2.31
N LEU A 65 -30.43 -8.57 2.60
CA LEU A 65 -29.00 -8.33 2.34
C LEU A 65 -28.66 -8.12 0.85
N PRO A 66 -29.15 -8.95 -0.10
CA PRO A 66 -28.75 -8.84 -1.51
C PRO A 66 -29.29 -7.59 -2.21
N THR A 67 -30.31 -6.94 -1.64
CA THR A 67 -30.98 -5.78 -2.21
C THR A 67 -30.51 -4.46 -1.61
N ASP A 68 -29.60 -4.50 -0.64
CA ASP A 68 -29.12 -3.29 0.03
C ASP A 68 -28.00 -2.62 -0.79
N ASN A 69 -28.33 -1.48 -1.40
CA ASN A 69 -27.38 -0.70 -2.21
C ASN A 69 -26.13 -0.28 -1.42
N ARG A 70 -26.24 -0.09 -0.10
CA ARG A 70 -25.10 0.29 0.75
C ARG A 70 -24.12 -0.87 0.93
N ILE A 71 -24.61 -2.10 1.10
CA ILE A 71 -23.75 -3.30 1.09
C ILE A 71 -23.00 -3.40 -0.24
N SER A 72 -23.68 -3.23 -1.38
CA SER A 72 -23.02 -3.29 -2.69
C SER A 72 -21.90 -2.25 -2.80
N HIS A 73 -22.16 -1.01 -2.40
CA HIS A 73 -21.17 0.06 -2.43
C HIS A 73 -19.97 -0.23 -1.53
N LEU A 74 -20.21 -0.74 -0.32
CA LEU A 74 -19.13 -1.11 0.61
C LEU A 74 -18.25 -2.23 0.04
N LEU A 75 -18.86 -3.22 -0.62
CA LEU A 75 -18.11 -4.29 -1.28
C LEU A 75 -17.24 -3.77 -2.44
N ASP A 76 -17.76 -2.84 -3.23
CA ASP A 76 -17.00 -2.20 -4.32
C ASP A 76 -15.82 -1.37 -3.78
N GLU A 77 -16.03 -0.59 -2.71
CA GLU A 77 -14.97 0.17 -2.05
C GLU A 77 -13.90 -0.76 -1.45
N ILE A 78 -14.31 -1.81 -0.73
CA ILE A 78 -13.40 -2.82 -0.16
C ILE A 78 -12.55 -3.45 -1.26
N LYS A 79 -13.18 -3.87 -2.36
CA LYS A 79 -12.48 -4.45 -3.50
C LYS A 79 -11.45 -3.48 -4.09
N ASN A 80 -11.81 -2.21 -4.25
CA ASN A 80 -10.88 -1.21 -4.78
C ASN A 80 -9.68 -0.99 -3.84
N LEU A 81 -9.92 -0.98 -2.53
CA LEU A 81 -8.86 -0.86 -1.52
C LEU A 81 -7.96 -2.10 -1.50
N ASP A 82 -8.50 -3.31 -1.64
CA ASP A 82 -7.72 -4.55 -1.77
C ASP A 82 -6.87 -4.56 -3.05
N ASP A 83 -7.46 -4.14 -4.18
CA ASP A 83 -6.76 -4.00 -5.45
C ASP A 83 -5.62 -2.96 -5.34
N GLU A 84 -5.83 -1.87 -4.60
CA GLU A 84 -4.81 -0.84 -4.33
C GLU A 84 -3.71 -1.34 -3.40
N LEU A 85 -4.09 -2.00 -2.31
CA LEU A 85 -3.16 -2.60 -1.37
C LEU A 85 -2.22 -3.59 -2.08
N THR A 86 -2.79 -4.45 -2.92
CA THR A 86 -2.03 -5.42 -3.72
C THR A 86 -1.01 -4.73 -4.63
N ARG A 87 -1.38 -3.62 -5.27
CA ARG A 87 -0.45 -2.83 -6.10
C ARG A 87 0.71 -2.26 -5.30
N VAL A 88 0.43 -1.68 -4.13
CA VAL A 88 1.46 -1.09 -3.25
C VAL A 88 2.40 -2.17 -2.70
N GLU A 89 1.86 -3.34 -2.33
CA GLU A 89 2.65 -4.48 -1.86
C GLU A 89 3.55 -5.03 -2.98
N GLN A 90 3.05 -5.13 -4.22
CA GLN A 90 3.85 -5.53 -5.37
C GLN A 90 4.97 -4.53 -5.66
N GLU A 91 4.69 -3.22 -5.61
CA GLU A 91 5.71 -2.19 -5.82
C GLU A 91 6.82 -2.26 -4.77
N LEU A 92 6.47 -2.51 -3.50
CA LEU A 92 7.45 -2.72 -2.43
C LEU A 92 8.34 -3.93 -2.67
N GLU A 93 7.77 -5.04 -3.14
CA GLU A 93 8.54 -6.24 -3.47
C GLU A 93 9.44 -6.04 -4.69
N ASP A 94 8.97 -5.32 -5.71
CA ASP A 94 9.78 -5.00 -6.89
C ASP A 94 10.98 -4.13 -6.52
N ILE A 95 10.79 -3.12 -5.66
CA ILE A 95 11.90 -2.29 -5.17
C ILE A 95 12.92 -3.15 -4.40
N LYS A 96 12.48 -4.03 -3.51
CA LYS A 96 13.40 -4.91 -2.76
C LYS A 96 14.24 -5.80 -3.69
N LYS A 97 13.62 -6.39 -4.71
CA LYS A 97 14.31 -7.26 -5.69
C LYS A 97 15.30 -6.51 -6.57
N MET A 98 15.07 -5.23 -6.85
CA MET A 98 16.00 -4.40 -7.62
C MET A 98 17.26 -4.02 -6.83
N SER A 99 17.24 -4.22 -5.52
CA SER A 99 18.28 -3.76 -4.58
C SER A 99 19.15 -4.89 -4.03
N GLU A 100 18.82 -6.14 -4.37
CA GLU A 100 19.65 -7.35 -4.18
C GLU A 100 20.62 -7.54 -5.36
#